data_AF-A0A6V8EXK9-F1
#
_entry.id   AF-A0A6V8EXK9-F1
#
_cell.length_a   1.000
_cell.length_b   1.000
_cell.length_c   1.000
_cell.angle_alpha   90.00
_cell.angle_beta   90.00
_cell.angle_gamma   90.00
#
_symmetry.space_group_name_H-M   'P 1'
#
loop_
_entity.id
_entity.type
_entity.pdbx_description
1 polymer ?
#
loop_
_entity_poly.entity_id
_entity_poly.type
_entity_poly.pdbx_seq_one_letter_code
_entity_poly.pdbx_strand_id
1 'polypeptide(L)'
;MHEFGDFAMPISKLDSLVEQGTETIKKTLKRSVGLAGVVIISLSAMLPGIFVTPTFAADIMGAGIWLAFIVAAAVVLPAAISKAELASGMPSSGGSYVYLERTYGPMIGTISGLGLW
;
A
#
# COMPACT_ATOMS: atom_id res chain seq x y z
N MET A 1 -49.78 14.60 15.86
CA MET A 1 -48.31 14.80 15.94
C MET A 1 -47.67 13.56 16.54
N HIS A 2 -47.53 12.46 15.79
CA HIS A 2 -46.80 11.26 16.24
C HIS A 2 -46.30 10.49 15.02
N GLU A 3 -45.32 11.04 14.31
CA GLU A 3 -44.56 10.35 13.24
C GLU A 3 -43.05 10.61 13.42
N PHE A 4 -42.49 10.21 14.56
CA PHE A 4 -41.06 10.36 14.86
C PHE A 4 -40.50 9.15 15.67
N GLY A 5 -41.09 7.96 15.49
CA GLY A 5 -40.72 6.75 16.26
C GLY A 5 -39.88 5.70 15.53
N ASP A 6 -39.84 5.72 14.19
CA ASP A 6 -39.34 4.59 13.39
C ASP A 6 -38.02 4.88 12.63
N PHE A 7 -37.33 5.96 12.99
CA PHE A 7 -36.06 6.37 12.36
C PHE A 7 -34.83 5.63 12.92
N ALA A 8 -34.97 4.87 14.02
CA ALA A 8 -33.88 4.08 14.58
C ALA A 8 -33.69 2.81 13.73
N MET A 9 -32.80 2.88 12.73
CA MET A 9 -32.42 1.72 11.93
C MET A 9 -31.74 0.67 12.82
N PRO A 10 -32.20 -0.60 12.84
CA PRO A 10 -31.58 -1.65 13.63
C PRO A 10 -30.16 -1.96 13.11
N ILE A 11 -29.22 -2.24 14.03
CA ILE A 11 -27.79 -2.47 13.72
C ILE A 11 -27.59 -3.56 12.67
N SER A 12 -28.37 -4.64 12.72
CA SER A 12 -28.31 -5.73 11.72
C SER A 12 -28.65 -5.28 10.30
N LYS A 13 -29.52 -4.27 10.16
CA LYS A 13 -29.87 -3.68 8.87
C LYS A 13 -28.76 -2.75 8.38
N LEU A 14 -28.08 -2.05 9.29
CA LEU A 14 -26.87 -1.26 8.98
C LEU A 14 -25.74 -2.16 8.44
N ASP A 15 -25.46 -3.29 9.11
CA ASP A 15 -24.42 -4.24 8.70
C ASP A 15 -24.67 -4.77 7.29
N SER A 16 -25.92 -5.16 7.00
CA SER A 16 -26.31 -5.63 5.67
C SER A 16 -26.15 -4.57 4.58
N LEU A 17 -26.40 -3.29 4.88
CA LEU A 17 -26.25 -2.20 3.92
C LEU A 17 -24.77 -1.87 3.67
N VAL A 18 -23.94 -1.94 4.71
CA VAL A 18 -22.48 -1.76 4.59
C VAL A 18 -21.85 -2.89 3.76
N GLU A 19 -22.26 -4.13 4.00
CA GLU A 19 -21.78 -5.29 3.23
C GLU A 19 -22.24 -5.21 1.77
N GLN A 20 -23.52 -4.91 1.54
CA GLN A 20 -24.08 -4.72 0.20
C GLN A 20 -23.43 -3.55 -0.54
N GLY A 21 -23.16 -2.44 0.15
CA GLY A 21 -22.45 -1.29 -0.40
C GLY A 21 -21.01 -1.62 -0.77
N THR A 22 -20.29 -2.35 0.10
CA THR A 22 -18.90 -2.77 -0.14
C THR A 22 -18.78 -3.70 -1.34
N GLU A 23 -19.67 -4.69 -1.46
CA GLU A 23 -19.69 -5.61 -2.60
C GLU A 23 -20.08 -4.92 -3.91
N THR A 24 -21.00 -3.94 -3.84
CA THR A 24 -21.35 -3.10 -4.99
C THR A 24 -20.16 -2.27 -5.45
N ILE A 25 -19.41 -1.64 -4.53
CA ILE A 25 -18.20 -0.87 -4.85
C ILE A 25 -17.13 -1.76 -5.48
N LYS A 26 -16.86 -2.94 -4.90
CA LYS A 26 -15.89 -3.90 -5.45
C LYS A 26 -16.24 -4.35 -6.87
N LYS A 27 -17.53 -4.59 -7.15
CA LYS A 27 -18.00 -4.93 -8.51
C LYS A 27 -17.94 -3.76 -9.47
N THR A 28 -18.14 -2.53 -8.99
CA THR A 28 -18.11 -1.32 -9.81
C THR A 28 -16.69 -0.87 -10.18
N LEU A 29 -15.67 -1.11 -9.34
CA LEU A 29 -14.30 -0.73 -9.66
C LEU A 29 -13.74 -1.55 -10.83
N LYS A 30 -13.60 -0.90 -11.99
CA LYS A 30 -12.92 -1.48 -13.16
C LYS A 30 -11.43 -1.66 -12.86
N ARG A 31 -10.95 -2.91 -12.95
CA ARG A 31 -9.52 -3.23 -12.91
C ARG A 31 -8.85 -2.77 -14.21
N SER A 32 -8.44 -1.51 -14.26
CA SER A 32 -7.87 -0.88 -15.46
C SER A 32 -6.35 -0.68 -15.40
N VAL A 33 -5.76 -0.74 -14.21
CA VAL A 33 -4.31 -0.53 -14.03
C VAL A 33 -3.57 -1.79 -14.48
N GLY A 34 -3.11 -1.80 -15.73
CA GLY A 34 -2.19 -2.80 -16.26
C GLY A 34 -0.74 -2.58 -15.79
N LEU A 35 0.17 -3.44 -16.23
CA LEU A 35 1.60 -3.40 -15.85
C LEU A 35 2.23 -2.01 -16.06
N ALA A 36 2.01 -1.40 -17.22
CA ALA A 36 2.53 -0.07 -17.51
C ALA A 36 2.03 0.99 -16.50
N GLY A 37 0.76 0.92 -16.12
CA GLY A 37 0.19 1.80 -15.11
C GLY A 37 0.85 1.60 -13.74
N VAL A 38 1.07 0.35 -13.33
CA VAL A 38 1.75 0.04 -12.06
C VAL A 38 3.20 0.55 -12.07
N VAL A 39 3.93 0.36 -13.16
CA VAL A 39 5.32 0.84 -13.31
C VAL A 39 5.37 2.36 -13.24
N ILE A 40 4.49 3.06 -13.97
CA ILE A 40 4.44 4.53 -13.98
C ILE A 40 4.13 5.06 -12.58
N ILE A 41 3.10 4.53 -11.91
CA ILE A 41 2.74 4.93 -10.54
C ILE A 41 3.93 4.72 -9.58
N SER A 42 4.60 3.57 -9.69
CA SER A 42 5.75 3.25 -8.84
C SER A 42 6.91 4.22 -9.07
N LEU A 43 7.27 4.49 -10.33
CA LEU A 43 8.32 5.45 -10.67
C LEU A 43 7.99 6.86 -10.18
N SER A 44 6.76 7.33 -10.40
CA SER A 44 6.30 8.63 -9.92
C SER A 44 6.40 8.78 -8.40
N ALA A 45 6.11 7.72 -7.64
CA ALA A 45 6.25 7.72 -6.18
C ALA A 45 7.72 7.77 -5.72
N MET A 46 8.68 7.29 -6.52
CA MET A 46 10.11 7.30 -6.19
C MET A 46 10.81 8.62 -6.55
N LEU A 47 10.28 9.38 -7.52
CA LEU A 47 10.90 10.62 -8.02
C LEU A 47 11.21 11.65 -6.92
N PRO A 48 10.36 11.91 -5.90
CA PRO A 48 10.68 12.91 -4.89
C PRO A 48 11.98 12.64 -4.13
N GLY A 49 12.35 11.38 -3.93
CA GLY A 49 13.56 11.01 -3.18
C GLY A 49 14.87 11.36 -3.90
N ILE A 50 14.88 11.34 -5.24
CA ILE A 50 16.10 11.58 -6.02
C ILE A 50 16.53 13.05 -6.02
N PHE A 51 15.68 13.99 -5.63
CA PHE A 51 16.05 15.40 -5.65
C PHE A 51 16.91 15.82 -4.45
N VAL A 52 16.96 15.01 -3.40
CA VAL A 52 17.64 15.36 -2.14
C VAL A 52 18.79 14.39 -1.84
N THR A 53 18.56 13.08 -1.95
CA THR A 53 19.53 12.06 -1.55
C THR A 53 20.86 12.07 -2.33
N PRO A 54 20.88 12.31 -3.66
CA PRO A 54 22.14 12.30 -4.41
C PRO A 54 23.10 13.42 -4.03
N THR A 55 22.59 14.58 -3.58
CA THR A 55 23.45 15.69 -3.12
C THR A 55 24.29 15.25 -1.92
N PHE A 56 23.65 14.64 -0.91
CA PHE A 56 24.36 14.10 0.25
C PHE A 56 25.32 12.97 -0.11
N ALA A 57 24.92 12.10 -1.03
CA ALA A 57 25.79 11.01 -1.49
C ALA A 57 27.01 11.54 -2.26
N ALA A 58 26.84 12.61 -3.05
CA ALA A 58 27.92 13.27 -3.79
C ALA A 58 28.90 13.97 -2.86
N ASP A 59 28.44 14.60 -1.77
CA ASP A 59 29.31 15.25 -0.79
C ASP A 59 30.25 14.24 -0.10
N ILE A 60 29.79 13.01 0.10
CA ILE A 60 30.58 11.94 0.73
C ILE A 60 31.48 11.23 -0.28
N MET A 61 30.95 10.88 -1.45
CA MET A 61 31.62 9.97 -2.41
C MET A 61 32.25 10.67 -3.61
N GLY A 62 31.93 11.94 -3.86
CA GLY A 62 32.38 12.69 -5.04
C GLY A 62 32.09 11.95 -6.34
N ALA A 63 33.12 11.81 -7.19
CA ALA A 63 33.03 11.07 -8.45
C ALA A 63 32.70 9.57 -8.28
N GLY A 64 32.86 9.02 -7.07
CA GLY A 64 32.55 7.62 -6.73
C GLY A 64 31.08 7.33 -6.43
N ILE A 65 30.17 8.30 -6.56
CA ILE A 65 28.75 8.17 -6.20
C ILE A 65 28.05 6.97 -6.89
N TRP A 66 28.48 6.58 -8.09
CA TRP A 66 27.92 5.42 -8.81
C TRP A 66 28.09 4.11 -8.02
N LEU A 67 29.17 3.95 -7.25
CA LEU A 67 29.37 2.79 -6.37
C LEU A 67 28.33 2.76 -5.23
N ALA A 68 27.99 3.92 -4.67
CA ALA A 68 26.96 4.01 -3.64
C ALA A 68 25.60 3.55 -4.18
N PHE A 69 25.25 3.89 -5.42
CA PHE A 69 24.03 3.40 -6.07
C PHE A 69 24.05 1.90 -6.33
N ILE A 70 25.19 1.32 -6.69
CA ILE A 70 25.31 -0.14 -6.85
C ILE A 70 25.10 -0.86 -5.52
N VAL A 71 25.73 -0.38 -4.44
CA VAL A 71 25.56 -0.97 -3.10
C VAL A 71 24.12 -0.80 -2.62
N ALA A 72 23.51 0.38 -2.81
CA ALA A 72 22.10 0.60 -2.47
C ALA A 72 21.17 -0.34 -3.25
N ALA A 73 21.39 -0.51 -4.55
CA ALA A 73 20.63 -1.46 -5.36
C ALA A 73 20.79 -2.90 -4.86
N ALA A 74 22.01 -3.32 -4.53
CA ALA A 74 22.28 -4.65 -3.98
C ALA A 74 21.54 -4.91 -2.66
N VAL A 75 21.41 -3.89 -1.80
CA VAL A 75 20.66 -3.99 -0.52
C VAL A 75 19.15 -4.02 -0.74
N VAL A 76 18.64 -3.22 -1.67
CA VAL A 76 17.19 -3.10 -1.93
C VAL A 76 16.63 -4.29 -2.72
N LEU A 77 17.42 -4.88 -3.62
CA LEU A 77 16.98 -5.95 -4.52
C LEU A 77 16.36 -7.16 -3.80
N PRO A 78 16.97 -7.75 -2.76
CA PRO A 78 16.37 -8.87 -2.03
C PRO A 78 15.01 -8.53 -1.41
N ALA A 79 14.88 -7.33 -0.84
CA ALA A 79 13.62 -6.85 -0.27
C ALA A 79 12.55 -6.65 -1.35
N ALA A 80 12.92 -6.14 -2.53
CA ALA A 80 12.01 -5.96 -3.65
C ALA A 80 11.47 -7.29 -4.19
N ILE A 81 12.34 -8.31 -4.32
CA ILE A 81 11.94 -9.67 -4.74
C ILE A 81 11.01 -10.29 -3.71
N SER A 82 11.35 -10.22 -2.41
CA SER A 82 10.49 -10.72 -1.34
C SER A 82 9.10 -10.08 -1.36
N LYS A 83 9.02 -8.76 -1.56
CA LYS A 83 7.73 -8.07 -1.72
C LYS A 83 6.97 -8.49 -2.98
N ALA A 84 7.66 -8.78 -4.09
CA ALA A 84 7.02 -9.26 -5.30
C ALA A 84 6.38 -10.64 -5.10
N GLU A 85 7.07 -11.57 -4.41
CA GLU A 85 6.52 -12.89 -4.09
C GLU A 85 5.29 -12.78 -3.18
N LEU A 86 5.33 -11.94 -2.15
CA LEU A 86 4.17 -11.69 -1.27
C LEU A 86 3.02 -11.05 -2.04
N ALA A 87 3.28 -10.10 -2.94
CA ALA A 87 2.25 -9.45 -3.76
C ALA A 87 1.57 -10.45 -4.71
N SER A 88 2.32 -11.39 -5.27
CA SER A 88 1.79 -12.46 -6.11
C SER A 88 1.02 -13.52 -5.30
N GLY A 89 1.51 -13.89 -4.11
CA GLY A 89 0.84 -14.86 -3.24
C GLY A 89 -0.40 -14.31 -2.53
N MET A 90 -0.48 -13.00 -2.35
CA MET A 90 -1.55 -12.31 -1.65
C MET A 90 -2.09 -11.12 -2.46
N PRO A 91 -2.82 -11.34 -3.57
CA PRO A 91 -3.29 -10.30 -4.50
C PRO A 91 -4.50 -9.53 -3.94
N SER A 92 -4.30 -8.83 -2.83
CA SER A 92 -5.30 -8.05 -2.12
C SER A 92 -4.81 -6.62 -1.93
N SER A 93 -5.73 -5.66 -2.00
CA SER A 93 -5.42 -4.24 -1.80
C SER A 93 -5.08 -4.00 -0.32
N GLY A 94 -3.87 -3.51 -0.03
CA GLY A 94 -3.46 -3.11 1.34
C GLY A 94 -1.98 -3.29 1.68
N GLY A 95 -1.15 -3.85 0.78
CA GLY A 95 0.31 -3.81 0.90
C GLY A 95 0.85 -4.45 2.18
N SER A 96 1.83 -3.81 2.82
CA SER A 96 2.52 -4.35 4.01
C SER A 96 1.57 -4.62 5.18
N TYR A 97 0.50 -3.83 5.35
CA TYR A 97 -0.51 -4.07 6.38
C TYR A 97 -1.12 -5.46 6.22
N VAL A 98 -1.58 -5.79 5.01
CA VAL A 98 -2.21 -7.08 4.70
C VAL A 98 -1.21 -8.23 4.86
N TYR A 99 0.06 -8.02 4.51
CA TYR A 99 1.09 -9.04 4.67
C TYR A 99 1.30 -9.35 6.16
N LEU A 100 1.45 -8.32 7.00
CA LEU A 100 1.72 -8.50 8.41
C LEU A 100 0.48 -8.95 9.21
N GLU A 101 -0.70 -8.46 8.86
CA GLU A 101 -1.97 -8.91 9.43
C GLU A 101 -2.17 -10.42 9.20
N ARG A 102 -1.89 -10.90 7.98
CA ARG A 102 -2.05 -12.32 7.64
C ARG A 102 -0.99 -13.23 8.29
N THR A 103 0.21 -12.71 8.53
CA THR A 103 1.30 -13.51 9.13
C THR A 103 1.31 -13.48 10.66
N TYR A 104 1.05 -12.33 11.27
CA TYR A 104 1.23 -12.10 12.71
C TYR A 104 -0.05 -11.70 13.46
N GLY A 105 -1.16 -11.54 12.74
CA GLY A 105 -2.45 -11.15 13.30
C GLY A 105 -2.71 -9.64 13.31
N PRO A 106 -3.96 -9.25 13.63
CA PRO A 106 -4.47 -7.90 13.40
C PRO A 106 -3.74 -6.80 14.17
N MET A 107 -3.28 -7.06 15.39
CA MET A 107 -2.57 -6.06 16.20
C MET A 107 -1.26 -5.59 15.53
N ILE A 108 -0.45 -6.54 15.03
CA ILE A 108 0.81 -6.23 14.33
C ILE A 108 0.52 -5.61 12.97
N GLY A 109 -0.54 -6.07 12.29
CA GLY A 109 -1.08 -5.42 11.10
C GLY A 109 -1.34 -3.94 11.35
N THR A 110 -2.16 -3.60 12.35
CA THR A 110 -2.52 -2.20 12.67
C THR A 110 -1.30 -1.33 12.98
N ILE A 111 -0.35 -1.84 13.76
CA ILE A 111 0.90 -1.09 14.05
C ILE A 111 1.65 -0.79 12.76
N SER A 112 1.75 -1.76 11.85
CA SER A 112 2.42 -1.54 10.56
C SER A 112 1.68 -0.57 9.66
N GLY A 113 0.34 -0.59 9.69
CA GLY A 113 -0.49 0.34 8.93
C GLY A 113 -0.31 1.78 9.41
N LEU A 114 -0.31 1.98 10.73
CA LEU A 114 -0.06 3.30 11.34
C LEU A 114 1.37 3.77 11.12
N GLY A 115 2.37 2.88 11.19
CA GLY A 115 3.77 3.26 10.97
C GLY A 115 4.14 3.58 9.51
N LEU A 116 3.27 3.21 8.56
CA LEU A 116 3.46 3.48 7.13
C LEU A 116 2.73 4.73 6.63
N TRP A 117 1.85 5.32 7.45
CA TRP A 117 1.06 6.50 7.13
C TRP A 117 1.63 7.74 7.81
#